data_AF-A0A090X1P8-F1
#
_entry.id   AF-A0A090X1P8-F1
#
_cell.length_a   1.000
_cell.length_b   1.000
_cell.length_c   1.000
_cell.angle_alpha   90.00
_cell.angle_beta   90.00
_cell.angle_gamma   90.00
#
_symmetry.space_group_name_H-M   'P 1'
#
loop_
_entity.id
_entity.type
_entity.pdbx_description
1 polymer ?
#
loop_
_entity_poly.entity_id
_entity_poly.type
_entity_poly.pdbx_seq_one_letter_code
_entity_poly.pdbx_strand_id
1 'polypeptide(L)'
;MYYNNKPTGRGDNYHNLTGQPLFPFGYGLSYTAFEYSNIEFSKNNISANESVEVSCTIKNAGTVAGDEVVQLYIRDELASVSRPIKELKGFKRITLNPGDSQNVTFKLDPEALSMLDKDMKRLVEAGDFRIMVGASSKDIRLRKILTVK
;
A
#
# COMPACT_ATOMS: atom_id res chain seq x y z
N MET A 1 -3.74 -4.05 -18.08
CA MET A 1 -3.14 -5.03 -17.13
C MET A 1 -3.38 -4.53 -15.71
N TYR A 2 -4.03 -5.33 -14.87
CA TYR A 2 -4.43 -4.94 -13.50
C TYR A 2 -3.28 -5.16 -12.50
N TYR A 3 -3.21 -4.36 -11.43
CA TYR A 3 -2.08 -4.34 -10.48
C TYR A 3 -2.12 -5.48 -9.44
N ASN A 4 -3.30 -6.05 -9.20
CA ASN A 4 -3.58 -7.09 -8.22
C ASN A 4 -3.40 -8.52 -8.80
N ASN A 5 -2.28 -8.78 -9.48
CA ASN A 5 -2.01 -10.12 -10.01
C ASN A 5 -1.61 -11.09 -8.88
N LYS A 6 -1.96 -12.37 -9.06
CA LYS A 6 -1.47 -13.47 -8.22
C LYS A 6 0.04 -13.70 -8.43
N PRO A 7 0.78 -14.23 -7.44
CA PRO A 7 2.22 -14.51 -7.49
C PRO A 7 2.68 -15.29 -8.72
N THR A 8 1.86 -16.22 -9.21
CA THR A 8 2.15 -17.05 -10.39
C THR A 8 1.59 -16.50 -11.70
N GLY A 9 0.87 -15.37 -11.66
CA GLY A 9 0.11 -14.86 -12.80
C GLY A 9 0.93 -14.13 -13.87
N ARG A 10 2.25 -13.95 -13.69
CA ARG A 10 3.10 -13.18 -14.60
C ARG A 10 4.57 -13.62 -14.52
N GLY A 11 5.15 -14.00 -15.65
CA GLY A 11 6.58 -13.78 -15.88
C GLY A 11 6.77 -12.34 -16.33
N ASP A 12 7.82 -11.66 -15.87
CA ASP A 12 8.04 -10.23 -16.14
C ASP A 12 8.24 -9.91 -17.64
N ASN A 13 8.45 -10.93 -18.49
CA ASN A 13 8.77 -10.79 -19.91
C ASN A 13 7.93 -11.72 -20.80
N TYR A 14 7.49 -11.18 -21.94
CA TYR A 14 7.13 -11.96 -23.13
C TYR A 14 8.38 -12.16 -23.99
N HIS A 15 8.32 -13.08 -24.95
CA HIS A 15 9.45 -13.44 -25.82
C HIS A 15 10.11 -12.22 -26.51
N ASN A 16 9.33 -11.19 -26.87
CA ASN A 16 9.79 -9.99 -27.58
C ASN A 16 9.32 -8.65 -26.95
N LEU A 17 8.64 -8.69 -25.81
CA LEU A 17 8.00 -7.50 -25.21
C LEU A 17 8.11 -7.56 -23.68
N THR A 18 8.30 -6.40 -23.05
CA THR A 18 8.27 -6.33 -21.58
C THR A 18 6.83 -6.48 -21.12
N GLY A 19 6.62 -7.28 -20.07
CA GLY A 19 5.34 -7.36 -19.40
C GLY A 19 5.09 -6.15 -18.49
N GLN A 20 5.88 -5.08 -18.49
CA GLN A 20 5.70 -3.97 -17.55
C GLN A 20 4.64 -2.96 -18.04
N PRO A 21 3.76 -2.44 -17.16
CA PRO A 21 2.82 -1.39 -17.56
C PRO A 21 3.56 -0.08 -17.85
N LEU A 22 3.18 0.59 -18.95
CA LEU A 22 3.64 1.94 -19.30
C LEU A 22 3.25 2.97 -18.22
N PHE A 23 2.01 2.89 -17.73
CA PHE A 23 1.49 3.69 -16.62
C PHE A 23 0.89 2.74 -15.56
N PRO A 24 1.52 2.59 -14.38
CA PRO A 24 0.97 1.74 -13.34
C PRO A 24 -0.28 2.36 -12.71
N PHE A 25 -1.10 1.53 -12.06
CA PHE A 25 -2.26 2.03 -11.34
C PHE A 25 -1.83 3.02 -10.24
N GLY A 26 -2.54 4.14 -10.14
CA GLY A 26 -2.22 5.24 -9.22
C GLY A 26 -1.07 6.14 -9.69
N TYR A 27 -0.57 5.99 -10.92
CA TYR A 27 0.47 6.87 -11.45
C TYR A 27 -0.07 8.26 -11.76
N GLY A 28 0.56 9.27 -11.18
CA GLY A 28 0.37 10.68 -11.51
C GLY A 28 1.67 11.42 -11.27
N LEU A 29 2.02 12.32 -12.18
CA LEU A 29 3.15 13.23 -11.97
C LEU A 29 2.61 14.53 -11.36
N SER A 30 3.34 15.05 -10.38
CA SER A 30 3.15 16.40 -9.89
C SER A 30 4.30 17.27 -10.39
N TYR A 31 4.07 18.59 -10.48
CA TYR A 31 5.14 19.55 -10.78
C TYR A 31 6.11 19.75 -9.61
N THR A 32 5.84 19.10 -8.47
CA THR A 32 6.70 19.11 -7.29
C THR A 32 7.09 17.68 -6.88
N ALA A 33 8.14 17.56 -6.07
CA ALA A 33 8.60 16.31 -5.50
C ALA A 33 8.09 16.17 -4.07
N PHE A 34 7.56 15.00 -3.72
CA PHE A 34 7.15 14.66 -2.37
C PHE A 34 8.10 13.66 -1.74
N GLU A 35 8.38 13.81 -0.45
CA GLU A 35 9.16 12.87 0.36
C GLU A 35 8.24 12.15 1.33
N TYR A 36 8.47 10.85 1.52
CA TYR A 36 7.67 9.99 2.38
C TYR A 36 8.60 9.46 3.47
N SER A 37 8.22 9.64 4.74
CA SER A 37 9.04 9.22 5.87
C SER A 37 8.17 8.74 7.05
N ASN A 38 8.83 8.14 8.05
CA ASN A 38 8.26 7.82 9.35
C ASN A 38 6.95 7.02 9.29
N ILE A 39 7.00 5.81 8.72
CA ILE A 39 5.85 4.90 8.79
C ILE A 39 5.72 4.30 10.20
N GLU A 40 4.59 4.57 10.83
CA GLU A 40 4.27 4.18 12.20
C GLU A 40 2.94 3.44 12.27
N PHE A 41 2.83 2.58 13.27
CA PHE A 41 1.61 1.86 13.58
C PHE A 41 1.20 2.21 15.00
N SER A 42 -0.10 2.42 15.24
CA SER A 42 -0.61 2.57 16.61
C SER A 42 -0.33 1.32 17.45
N LYS A 43 -0.25 0.15 16.82
CA LYS A 43 0.17 -1.13 17.40
C LYS A 43 0.98 -1.93 16.38
N ASN A 44 2.13 -2.46 16.78
CA ASN A 44 2.94 -3.34 15.91
C ASN A 44 2.41 -4.79 15.87
N ASN A 45 1.58 -5.17 16.84
CA ASN A 45 0.92 -6.46 16.91
C ASN A 45 -0.56 -6.24 17.17
N ILE A 46 -1.42 -6.89 16.40
CA ILE A 46 -2.88 -6.82 16.57
C ILE A 46 -3.49 -8.21 16.58
N SER A 47 -4.64 -8.35 17.21
CA SER A 47 -5.48 -9.55 17.10
C SER A 47 -6.28 -9.50 15.80
N ALA A 48 -6.73 -10.65 15.29
CA ALA A 48 -7.55 -10.76 14.08
C ALA A 48 -8.77 -9.80 13.98
N ASN A 49 -9.35 -9.39 15.11
CA ASN A 49 -10.52 -8.50 15.18
C ASN A 49 -10.20 -7.06 15.59
N GLU A 50 -8.92 -6.68 15.70
CA GLU A 50 -8.52 -5.32 16.06
C GLU A 50 -8.21 -4.46 14.84
N SER A 51 -8.55 -3.17 14.92
CA SER A 51 -8.12 -2.18 13.93
C SER A 51 -6.75 -1.59 14.30
N VAL A 52 -5.95 -1.24 13.30
CA VAL A 52 -4.68 -0.51 13.48
C VAL A 52 -4.69 0.78 12.68
N GLU A 53 -4.03 1.81 13.21
CA GLU A 53 -3.78 3.04 12.47
C GLU A 53 -2.36 3.00 11.91
N VAL A 54 -2.24 3.32 10.63
CA VAL A 54 -0.96 3.47 9.92
C VAL A 54 -0.77 4.94 9.62
N SER A 55 0.25 5.56 10.19
CA SER A 55 0.62 6.95 9.93
C SER A 55 1.91 7.03 9.14
N CYS A 56 2.04 8.07 8.32
CA CYS A 56 3.28 8.41 7.63
C CYS A 56 3.37 9.92 7.39
N THR A 57 4.58 10.44 7.40
CA THR A 57 4.83 11.86 7.13
C THR A 57 5.09 12.06 5.64
N ILE A 58 4.37 13.01 5.05
CA ILE A 58 4.55 13.43 3.66
C ILE A 58 5.01 14.88 3.66
N LYS A 59 6.09 15.17 2.94
CA LYS A 59 6.66 16.51 2.81
C LYS A 59 6.72 16.92 1.35
N ASN A 60 6.35 18.15 1.05
CA ASN A 60 6.65 18.74 -0.26
C ASN A 60 8.09 19.26 -0.26
N ALA A 61 8.97 18.59 -1.01
CA ALA A 61 10.39 18.91 -1.12
C ALA A 61 10.74 19.75 -2.36
N GLY A 62 9.76 20.08 -3.21
CA GLY A 62 9.99 20.95 -4.35
C GLY A 62 9.67 22.42 -4.06
N THR A 63 9.64 23.22 -5.13
CA THR A 63 9.56 24.69 -5.07
C THR A 63 8.17 25.26 -5.37
N VAL A 64 7.20 24.40 -5.69
CA VAL A 64 5.82 24.81 -6.01
C VAL A 64 4.83 24.02 -5.16
N ALA A 65 3.68 24.63 -4.87
CA ALA A 65 2.58 23.92 -4.21
C ALA A 65 2.09 22.79 -5.14
N GLY A 66 1.68 21.67 -4.54
CA GLY A 66 1.22 20.53 -5.31
C GLY A 66 0.30 19.63 -4.51
N ASP A 67 -0.44 18.80 -5.24
CA ASP A 67 -1.24 17.74 -4.69
C ASP A 67 -0.50 16.40 -4.79
N GLU A 68 -0.61 15.60 -3.74
CA GLU A 68 -0.10 14.23 -3.70
C GLU A 68 -1.22 13.27 -3.30
N VAL A 69 -1.25 12.09 -3.93
CA VAL A 69 -2.23 11.04 -3.64
C VAL A 69 -1.50 9.87 -3.00
N VAL A 70 -1.43 9.91 -1.67
CA VAL A 70 -0.82 8.89 -0.83
C VAL A 70 -1.65 7.62 -0.90
N GLN A 71 -1.05 6.51 -1.32
CA GLN A 71 -1.74 5.23 -1.49
C GLN A 71 -1.19 4.18 -0.52
N LEU A 72 -2.09 3.51 0.19
CA LEU A 72 -1.79 2.42 1.12
C LEU A 72 -2.12 1.07 0.48
N TYR A 73 -1.11 0.22 0.41
CA TYR A 73 -1.19 -1.13 -0.09
C TYR A 73 -0.85 -2.13 1.01
N ILE A 74 -1.49 -3.30 0.97
CA ILE A 74 -1.12 -4.43 1.83
C ILE A 74 -0.73 -5.63 0.98
N ARG A 75 0.15 -6.46 1.55
CA ARG A 75 0.47 -7.79 1.06
C ARG A 75 0.57 -8.73 2.25
N ASP A 76 -0.09 -9.87 2.13
CA ASP A 76 0.06 -10.99 3.05
C ASP A 76 1.31 -11.79 2.66
N GLU A 77 2.27 -11.96 3.57
CA GLU A 77 3.53 -12.64 3.27
C GLU A 77 3.40 -14.17 3.28
N LEU A 78 2.52 -14.71 4.13
CA LEU A 78 2.32 -16.14 4.35
C LEU A 78 0.82 -16.43 4.43
N ALA A 79 0.16 -16.47 3.28
CA ALA A 79 -1.25 -16.83 3.18
C ALA A 79 -1.43 -18.30 2.81
N SER A 80 -2.44 -18.97 3.40
CA SER A 80 -2.81 -20.35 3.06
C SER A 80 -3.31 -20.49 1.61
N VAL A 81 -3.74 -19.38 1.00
CA VAL A 81 -4.25 -19.30 -0.37
C VAL A 81 -3.45 -18.25 -1.15
N SER A 82 -3.22 -18.46 -2.44
CA SER A 82 -2.51 -17.51 -3.31
C SER A 82 -3.21 -16.14 -3.35
N ARG A 83 -2.63 -15.14 -2.67
CA ARG A 83 -3.14 -13.76 -2.58
C ARG A 83 -2.44 -12.81 -3.55
N PRO A 84 -3.11 -11.73 -4.00
CA PRO A 84 -2.49 -10.70 -4.83
C PRO A 84 -1.25 -10.09 -4.18
N ILE A 85 -0.26 -9.75 -5.00
CA ILE A 85 1.03 -9.21 -4.52
C ILE A 85 0.86 -7.82 -3.86
N LYS A 86 -0.20 -7.07 -4.23
CA LYS A 86 -0.55 -5.76 -3.66
C LYS A 86 -2.06 -5.54 -3.73
N GLU A 87 -2.69 -5.19 -2.61
CA GLU A 87 -4.09 -4.76 -2.55
C GLU A 87 -4.16 -3.33 -2.02
N LEU A 88 -4.79 -2.42 -2.76
CA LEU A 88 -5.04 -1.06 -2.28
C LEU A 88 -6.10 -1.11 -1.18
N LYS A 89 -5.80 -0.56 -0.01
CA LYS A 89 -6.74 -0.49 1.12
C LYS A 89 -7.14 0.92 1.50
N GLY A 90 -6.42 1.93 1.02
CA GLY A 90 -6.80 3.31 1.21
C GLY A 90 -5.97 4.24 0.34
N PHE A 91 -6.52 5.43 0.09
CA PHE A 91 -5.77 6.53 -0.49
C PHE A 91 -6.26 7.85 0.12
N LYS A 92 -5.36 8.83 0.20
CA LYS A 92 -5.68 10.19 0.65
C LYS A 92 -5.00 11.19 -0.26
N ARG A 93 -5.77 12.15 -0.75
CA ARG A 93 -5.24 13.32 -1.47
C ARG A 93 -4.94 14.41 -0.45
N ILE A 94 -3.75 14.97 -0.53
CA ILE A 94 -3.31 16.10 0.29
C ILE A 94 -2.73 17.19 -0.60
N THR A 95 -2.85 18.43 -0.17
CA THR A 95 -2.28 19.61 -0.83
C THR A 95 -1.23 20.20 0.12
N LEU A 96 0.00 20.36 -0.35
CA LEU A 96 1.09 20.91 0.46
C LEU A 96 1.79 22.06 -0.27
N ASN A 97 2.07 23.14 0.45
CA ASN A 97 2.95 24.19 -0.06
C ASN A 97 4.42 23.74 -0.01
N PRO A 98 5.33 24.41 -0.72
CA PRO A 98 6.76 24.11 -0.66
C PRO A 98 7.29 24.07 0.78
N GLY A 99 7.94 22.99 1.17
CA GLY A 99 8.50 22.79 2.51
C GLY A 99 7.51 22.27 3.56
N ASP A 100 6.20 22.36 3.31
CA ASP A 100 5.18 21.87 4.26
C ASP A 100 5.26 20.35 4.40
N SER A 101 4.94 19.88 5.61
CA SER A 101 4.85 18.47 5.94
C SER A 101 3.52 18.17 6.62
N GLN A 102 2.89 17.06 6.26
CA GLN A 102 1.64 16.61 6.85
C GLN A 102 1.73 15.14 7.23
N ASN A 103 1.20 14.80 8.41
CA ASN A 103 1.04 13.42 8.83
C ASN A 103 -0.27 12.86 8.26
N VAL A 104 -0.17 11.76 7.51
CA VAL A 104 -1.30 11.09 6.86
C VAL A 104 -1.55 9.77 7.57
N THR A 105 -2.71 9.67 8.21
CA THR A 105 -3.15 8.46 8.92
C THR A 105 -4.20 7.70 8.12
N PHE A 106 -4.05 6.39 8.06
CA PHE A 106 -5.01 5.44 7.52
C PHE A 106 -5.46 4.48 8.61
N LYS A 107 -6.76 4.19 8.66
CA LYS A 107 -7.29 3.16 9.53
C LYS A 107 -7.42 1.85 8.74
N LEU A 108 -6.81 0.79 9.24
CA LEU A 108 -6.97 -0.58 8.75
C LEU A 108 -7.89 -1.32 9.70
N ASP A 109 -9.14 -1.50 9.28
CA ASP A 109 -10.11 -2.33 9.99
C ASP A 109 -9.85 -3.83 9.68
N PRO A 110 -10.29 -4.75 10.55
CA PRO A 110 -10.15 -6.21 10.32
C PRO A 110 -10.64 -6.68 8.96
N GLU A 111 -11.72 -6.06 8.47
CA GLU A 111 -12.28 -6.29 7.15
C GLU A 111 -11.26 -6.01 6.02
N ALA A 112 -10.41 -5.00 6.17
CA ALA A 112 -9.37 -4.68 5.21
C ALA A 112 -8.27 -5.76 5.14
N LEU A 113 -8.01 -6.47 6.25
CA LEU A 113 -7.02 -7.54 6.36
C LEU A 113 -7.60 -8.91 5.99
N SER A 114 -8.92 -9.06 6.12
CA SER A 114 -9.62 -10.32 5.92
C SER A 114 -9.57 -10.85 4.49
N MET A 115 -9.70 -12.17 4.37
CA MET A 115 -9.75 -12.92 3.12
C MET A 115 -10.91 -13.90 3.13
N LEU A 116 -11.30 -14.37 1.95
CA LEU A 116 -12.26 -15.47 1.78
C LEU A 116 -11.50 -16.79 1.69
N ASP A 117 -11.82 -17.73 2.58
CA ASP A 117 -11.34 -19.10 2.53
C ASP A 117 -12.09 -19.93 1.47
N LYS A 118 -11.66 -21.16 1.22
CA LYS A 118 -12.26 -22.14 0.29
C LYS A 118 -13.76 -22.34 0.48
N ASP A 119 -14.25 -22.15 1.71
CA ASP A 119 -15.66 -22.27 2.08
C ASP A 119 -16.42 -20.94 1.96
N MET A 120 -15.85 -19.93 1.29
CA MET A 120 -16.38 -18.57 1.14
C MET A 120 -16.64 -17.86 2.48
N LYS A 121 -15.95 -18.28 3.54
CA LYS A 121 -16.00 -17.65 4.86
C LYS A 121 -14.92 -16.59 4.96
N ARG A 122 -15.30 -15.44 5.52
CA ARG A 122 -14.38 -14.34 5.73
C ARG A 122 -13.60 -14.56 7.03
N LEU A 123 -12.28 -14.61 6.94
CA LEU A 123 -11.40 -14.78 8.08
C LEU A 123 -10.15 -13.91 7.95
N VAL A 124 -9.54 -13.56 9.07
CA VAL A 124 -8.21 -12.94 9.13
C VAL A 124 -7.25 -14.00 9.63
N GLU A 125 -6.29 -14.39 8.80
CA GLU A 125 -5.25 -15.33 9.20
C GLU A 125 -4.22 -14.61 10.10
N ALA A 126 -3.76 -15.30 11.14
CA ALA A 126 -2.60 -14.85 11.90
C ALA A 126 -1.36 -14.96 11.00
N GLY A 127 -0.53 -13.92 10.99
CA GLY A 127 0.61 -13.84 10.09
C GLY A 127 1.17 -12.43 9.94
N ASP A 128 2.17 -12.30 9.07
CA ASP A 128 2.85 -11.04 8.79
C ASP A 128 2.25 -10.36 7.55
N PHE A 129 1.73 -9.17 7.77
CA PHE A 129 1.19 -8.30 6.73
C PHE A 129 2.20 -7.20 6.42
N ARG A 130 2.70 -7.19 5.18
CA ARG A 130 3.53 -6.11 4.66
C ARG A 130 2.66 -4.92 4.27
N ILE A 131 2.76 -3.87 5.05
CA ILE A 131 2.14 -2.58 4.77
C ILE A 131 3.09 -1.75 3.90
N MET A 132 2.56 -1.17 2.83
CA MET A 132 3.30 -0.45 1.81
C MET A 132 2.63 0.88 1.55
N VAL A 133 3.38 1.98 1.63
CA VAL A 133 2.88 3.32 1.26
C VAL A 133 3.68 3.84 0.08
N GLY A 134 2.97 4.38 -0.91
CA GLY A 134 3.59 4.88 -2.13
C GLY A 134 2.77 5.95 -2.84
N ALA A 135 3.38 6.51 -3.88
CA ALA A 135 2.73 7.43 -4.81
C ALA A 135 2.02 6.68 -5.96
N SER A 136 2.39 5.41 -6.21
CA SER A 136 1.66 4.54 -7.14
C SER A 136 1.87 3.07 -6.78
N SER A 137 1.12 2.17 -7.43
CA SER A 137 1.31 0.73 -7.25
C SER A 137 2.73 0.24 -7.61
N LYS A 138 3.48 0.97 -8.44
CA LYS A 138 4.90 0.69 -8.77
C LYS A 138 5.87 1.45 -7.86
N ASP A 139 5.57 2.71 -7.56
CA ASP A 139 6.38 3.59 -6.72
C ASP A 139 6.01 3.48 -5.24
N ILE A 140 6.48 2.39 -4.61
CA ILE A 140 6.34 2.14 -3.17
C ILE A 140 7.58 2.64 -2.45
N ARG A 141 7.38 3.62 -1.56
CA ARG A 141 8.46 4.37 -0.90
C ARG A 141 8.68 3.91 0.55
N LEU A 142 7.60 3.56 1.26
CA LEU A 142 7.68 3.05 2.62
C LEU A 142 7.15 1.62 2.70
N ARG A 143 7.79 0.80 3.53
CA ARG A 143 7.41 -0.59 3.81
C ARG A 143 7.61 -0.88 5.28
N LYS A 144 6.64 -1.52 5.92
CA LYS A 144 6.74 -1.98 7.32
C LYS A 144 5.88 -3.21 7.54
N ILE A 145 6.31 -4.10 8.42
CA ILE A 145 5.61 -5.36 8.72
C ILE A 145 4.71 -5.16 9.95
N LEU A 146 3.45 -5.52 9.80
CA LEU A 146 2.45 -5.61 10.86
C LEU A 146 2.18 -7.09 11.15
N THR A 147 2.30 -7.51 12.40
CA THR A 147 2.03 -8.91 12.78
C THR A 147 0.62 -9.04 13.35
N VAL A 148 -0.17 -9.94 12.77
CA VAL A 148 -1.50 -10.31 13.28
C VAL A 148 -1.37 -11.62 14.05
N LYS A 149 -1.86 -11.65 15.29
CA LYS A 149 -1.86 -12.80 16.20
C LYS A 149 -3.24 -13.43 16.33
#